data_AF-A0A3B8SMW6-F1
#
_entry.id   AF-A0A3B8SMW6-F1
#
_cell.length_a   1.000
_cell.length_b   1.000
_cell.length_c   1.000
_cell.angle_alpha   90.00
_cell.angle_beta   90.00
_cell.angle_gamma   90.00
#
_symmetry.space_group_name_H-M   'P 1'
#
loop_
_entity.id
_entity.type
_entity.pdbx_description
1 polymer ?
#
loop_
_entity_poly.entity_id
_entity_poly.type
_entity_poly.pdbx_seq_one_letter_code
_entity_poly.pdbx_strand_id
1 'polypeptide(L)' 'MTNLIDKINEKHVRKDIPEFRVGDTVRVDVWVKEGKKERIQAFEG' A
#
# COMPACT_ATOMS: atom_id res chain seq x y z
N MET A 1 19.13 7.81 19.11
CA MET A 1 18.76 9.15 18.62
C MET A 1 17.49 8.98 17.81
N THR A 2 16.35 9.48 18.28
CA THR A 2 15.08 9.32 17.56
C THR A 2 15.09 10.25 16.35
N ASN A 3 15.19 9.69 15.15
CA ASN A 3 15.12 10.50 13.94
C ASN A 3 13.73 11.12 13.86
N LEU A 4 13.67 12.45 13.76
CA LEU A 4 12.42 13.20 13.62
C LEU A 4 11.57 12.69 12.45
N ILE A 5 12.25 12.21 11.41
CA ILE A 5 11.68 11.60 10.21
C ILE A 5 10.82 10.37 10.56
N ASP A 6 11.30 9.49 11.45
CA ASP A 6 10.59 8.27 11.82
C ASP A 6 9.26 8.58 12.53
N LYS A 7 9.24 9.60 13.40
CA LYS A 7 8.02 10.04 14.11
C LYS A 7 6.95 10.60 13.17
N ILE A 8 7.35 11.22 12.06
CA ILE A 8 6.43 11.76 11.05
C ILE A 8 5.91 10.63 10.17
N ASN A 9 6.79 9.68 9.81
CA ASN A 9 6.44 8.53 8.98
C ASN A 9 5.50 7.56 9.68
N GLU A 10 5.63 7.35 10.99
CA GLU A 10 4.77 6.44 11.76
C GLU A 10 3.27 6.74 11.58
N LYS A 11 2.89 8.01 11.43
CA LYS A 11 1.50 8.42 11.18
C LYS A 11 0.97 8.02 9.80
N HIS A 12 1.86 7.80 8.85
CA HIS A 12 1.54 7.45 7.47
C HIS A 12 1.65 5.94 7.21
N VAL A 13 2.11 5.15 8.20
CA VAL A 13 2.18 3.70 8.09
C VAL A 13 0.79 3.09 8.23
N ARG A 14 0.40 2.31 7.22
CA ARG A 14 -0.81 1.49 7.22
C ARG A 14 -0.61 0.24 8.09
N LYS A 15 -1.60 -0.06 8.94
CA LYS A 15 -1.58 -1.24 9.84
C LYS A 15 -2.44 -2.40 9.35
N ASP A 16 -3.09 -2.23 8.21
CA ASP A 16 -4.05 -3.16 7.61
C ASP A 16 -3.42 -4.03 6.50
N ILE A 17 -2.11 -3.94 6.29
CA ILE A 17 -1.39 -4.71 5.27
C ILE A 17 -1.02 -6.08 5.86
N PRO A 18 -1.37 -7.21 5.20
CA PRO A 18 -0.96 -8.54 5.65
C PRO A 18 0.55 -8.74 5.52
N GLU A 19 1.12 -9.67 6.29
CA GLU A 19 2.51 -10.08 6.10
C GLU A 19 2.62 -10.92 4.82
N PHE A 20 3.59 -10.59 3.97
CA PHE A 20 3.96 -11.35 2.77
C PHE A 20 5.48 -11.32 2.62
N ARG A 21 6.03 -12.29 1.89
CA ARG A 21 7.47 -12.47 1.71
C ARG A 21 7.82 -12.63 0.25
N VAL A 22 9.13 -12.54 -0.01
CA VAL A 22 9.67 -12.71 -1.36
C VAL A 22 9.33 -14.13 -1.86
N GLY A 23 8.66 -14.20 -3.00
CA GLY A 23 8.22 -15.45 -3.62
C GLY A 23 6.74 -15.78 -3.43
N ASP A 24 6.02 -15.04 -2.57
CA ASP A 24 4.57 -15.19 -2.44
C ASP A 24 3.87 -14.54 -3.64
N THR A 25 2.89 -15.23 -4.22
CA THR A 25 1.97 -14.63 -5.18
C THR A 25 0.93 -13.80 -4.44
N VAL A 26 0.85 -12.52 -4.75
CA VAL A 26 -0.05 -11.57 -4.09
C VAL A 26 -1.00 -10.96 -5.10
N ARG A 27 -2.24 -10.74 -4.66
CA ARG A 27 -3.22 -9.95 -5.41
C ARG A 27 -3.35 -8.57 -4.80
N VAL A 28 -3.10 -7.54 -5.60
CA VAL A 28 -3.16 -6.13 -5.21
C VAL A 28 -4.26 -5.44 -6.02
N ASP A 29 -5.32 -5.03 -5.33
CA ASP A 29 -6.39 -4.22 -5.92
C ASP A 29 -6.03 -2.72 -5.82
N VAL A 30 -5.78 -2.09 -6.97
CA VAL A 30 -5.41 -0.68 -7.06
C VAL A 30 -6.64 0.15 -7.42
N TRP A 31 -6.87 1.23 -6.68
CA TRP A 31 -7.90 2.20 -7.05
C TRP A 31 -7.37 3.18 -8.08
N VAL A 32 -7.93 3.13 -9.29
CA VAL A 32 -7.54 3.98 -10.42
C VAL A 32 -8.59 5.06 -10.62
N LYS A 33 -8.17 6.33 -10.46
CA LYS A 33 -9.02 7.51 -10.67
C LYS A 33 -8.50 8.32 -11.86
N GLU A 34 -9.23 8.28 -12.96
CA GLU A 34 -8.93 9.02 -14.20
C GLU A 34 -9.99 10.11 -14.41
N GLY A 35 -9.71 11.29 -13.88
CA GLY A 35 -10.64 12.43 -13.92
C GLY A 35 -11.94 12.15 -13.17
N LYS A 36 -13.04 11.94 -13.91
CA LYS A 36 -14.37 11.62 -13.36
C LYS A 36 -14.67 10.12 -13.28
N LYS A 37 -13.81 9.26 -13.82
CA LYS A 37 -14.01 7.80 -13.81
C LYS A 37 -13.13 7.17 -12.74
N GLU A 38 -13.73 6.29 -11.95
CA GLU A 38 -13.07 5.55 -10.88
C GLU A 38 -13.30 4.05 -11.11
N ARG A 39 -12.24 3.23 -11.03
CA ARG A 39 -12.32 1.77 -11.11
C ARG A 39 -11.33 1.13 -10.15
N ILE A 40 -11.62 -0.10 -9.73
CA ILE A 40 -10.66 -0.96 -9.03
C ILE A 40 -10.04 -1.87 -10.07
N GLN A 41 -8.72 -1.94 -10.10
CA GLN A 41 -7.96 -2.79 -11.00
C GLN A 41 -7.08 -3.74 -10.20
N ALA A 42 -7.35 -5.04 -10.33
CA ALA A 42 -6.57 -6.10 -9.69
C ALA A 42 -5.30 -6.40 -10.49
N PHE A 43 -4.18 -6.54 -9.80
CA PHE A 43 -2.92 -7.08 -10.31
C PHE A 43 -2.52 -8.28 -9.45
N GLU A 44 -2.14 -9.39 -10.08
CA GLU A 44 -1.76 -10.63 -9.39
C GLU A 44 -0.43 -11.14 -9.96
N GLY A 45 0.46 -11.60 -9.09
CA GLY A 45 1.79 -12.12 -9.45
C GLY A 45 2.58 -12.54 -8.23
#